data_AF-A0A961RTK4-F1
#
_entry.id   AF-A0A961RTK4-F1
#
_cell.length_a   1.000
_cell.length_b   1.000
_cell.length_c   1.000
_cell.angle_alpha   90.00
_cell.angle_beta   90.00
_cell.angle_gamma   90.00
#
_symmetry.space_group_name_H-M   'P 1'
#
loop_
_entity.id
_entity.type
_entity.pdbx_description
1 polymer ?
#
loop_
_entity_poly.entity_id
_entity_poly.type
_entity_poly.pdbx_seq_one_letter_code
_entity_poly.pdbx_strand_id
1 'polypeptide(L)' 'FEAPERIKVIEAAADPVVPVTPGNMLFALAGILAGILAGAGLAGAAEVLDTRLRSRNQFENATKVPVIARFVA' A
#
# COMPACT_ATOMS: atom_id res chain seq x y z
N PHE A 1 26.62 -51.99 -28.82
CA PHE A 1 25.17 -51.73 -28.83
C PHE A 1 25.00 -50.24 -28.76
N GLU A 2 24.66 -49.62 -29.89
CA GLU A 2 24.53 -48.18 -29.99
C GLU A 2 23.22 -47.95 -30.73
N ALA A 3 22.18 -47.57 -29.98
CA ALA A 3 20.92 -47.16 -30.55
C ALA A 3 21.02 -45.66 -30.82
N PRO A 4 21.04 -45.20 -32.09
CA PRO A 4 20.92 -43.78 -32.34
C PRO A 4 19.43 -43.46 -32.34
N GLU A 5 18.90 -43.08 -31.18
CA GLU A 5 17.59 -42.45 -31.12
C GLU A 5 17.70 -41.11 -31.85
N ARG A 6 17.35 -41.13 -33.14
CA ARG A 6 17.51 -40.01 -34.06
C ARG A 6 16.39 -38.99 -33.78
N ILE A 7 16.60 -38.18 -32.74
CA ILE A 7 15.72 -37.05 -32.45
C ILE A 7 15.92 -36.03 -33.58
N LYS A 8 14.96 -35.95 -34.50
CA LYS A 8 14.89 -34.88 -35.50
C LYS A 8 14.23 -33.68 -34.82
N VAL A 9 15.02 -32.65 -34.54
CA VAL A 9 14.48 -31.34 -34.12
C VAL A 9 13.72 -30.77 -35.31
N ILE A 10 12.40 -30.68 -35.19
CA ILE A 10 11.49 -30.23 -36.25
C ILE A 10 11.51 -28.69 -36.33
N GLU A 11 11.66 -28.03 -35.19
CA GLU A 11 11.71 -26.57 -35.08
C GLU A 11 12.51 -26.17 -33.83
N ALA A 12 13.38 -25.17 -33.96
CA ALA A 12 14.14 -24.63 -32.84
C ALA A 12 13.23 -23.72 -32.00
N ALA A 13 13.48 -23.67 -30.68
CA ALA A 13 12.71 -22.80 -29.80
C ALA A 13 12.86 -21.33 -30.24
N ALA A 14 11.74 -20.67 -30.50
CA ALA A 14 11.73 -19.25 -30.84
C ALA A 14 11.80 -18.40 -29.58
N ASP A 15 12.62 -17.35 -29.62
CA ASP A 15 12.66 -16.35 -28.56
C ASP A 15 11.31 -15.62 -28.46
N PRO A 16 10.86 -15.27 -27.25
CA PRO A 16 9.60 -14.57 -27.06
C PRO A 16 9.67 -13.18 -27.68
N VAL A 17 8.78 -12.93 -28.65
CA VAL A 17 8.68 -11.64 -29.37
C VAL A 17 8.14 -10.52 -28.46
N VAL A 18 7.48 -10.88 -27.36
CA VAL A 18 6.88 -9.95 -26.39
C VAL A 18 7.35 -10.32 -24.99
N PRO A 19 7.70 -9.32 -24.14
CA PRO A 19 8.02 -9.58 -22.75
C PRO A 19 6.87 -10.30 -22.03
N VAL A 20 7.21 -11.38 -21.33
CA VAL A 20 6.25 -12.15 -20.51
C VAL A 20 5.99 -11.49 -19.15
N THR A 21 6.76 -10.44 -18.82
CA THR A 21 6.63 -9.67 -17.59
C THR A 21 5.53 -8.62 -17.71
N PRO A 22 4.79 -8.35 -16.62
CA PRO A 22 3.84 -7.25 -16.58
C PRO A 22 4.54 -5.93 -16.91
N GLY A 23 3.86 -5.06 -17.68
CA GLY A 23 4.45 -3.79 -18.11
C GLY A 23 4.80 -2.87 -16.94
N ASN A 24 5.90 -2.12 -17.06
CA ASN A 24 6.40 -1.19 -16.04
C ASN A 24 5.33 -0.18 -15.57
N MET A 25 4.41 0.19 -16.45
CA MET A 25 3.31 1.11 -16.16
C MET A 25 2.32 0.54 -15.13
N LEU A 26 2.11 -0.78 -15.11
CA LEU A 26 1.28 -1.44 -14.10
C LEU A 26 1.91 -1.33 -12.71
N PHE A 27 3.22 -1.55 -12.60
CA PHE A 27 3.94 -1.41 -11.33
C PHE A 27 3.95 0.03 -10.82
N ALA A 28 4.11 1.01 -11.74
CA ALA A 28 4.03 2.42 -11.38
C ALA A 28 2.65 2.78 -10.81
N LEU A 29 1.58 2.36 -11.47
CA LEU A 29 0.22 2.62 -11.01
C LEU A 29 -0.08 1.91 -9.68
N ALA A 30 0.33 0.65 -9.55
CA ALA A 30 0.17 -0.11 -8.32
C ALA A 30 0.91 0.55 -7.14
N GLY A 31 2.14 1.04 -7.37
CA GLY A 31 2.92 1.75 -6.36
C GLY A 31 2.25 3.05 -5.89
N ILE A 32 1.70 3.84 -6.82
CA ILE A 32 0.97 5.07 -6.48
C ILE A 32 -0.26 4.76 -5.63
N LEU A 33 -1.08 3.79 -6.05
CA LEU A 33 -2.28 3.40 -5.32
C LEU A 33 -1.94 2.85 -3.93
N ALA A 34 -0.94 1.98 -3.85
CA ALA A 34 -0.46 1.43 -2.58
C ALA A 34 0.05 2.53 -1.65
N GLY A 35 0.81 3.49 -2.17
CA GLY A 35 1.33 4.62 -1.40
C GLY A 35 0.24 5.53 -0.86
N ILE A 36 -0.78 5.85 -1.67
CA ILE A 36 -1.93 6.65 -1.22
C ILE A 36 -2.70 5.92 -0.13
N LEU A 37 -3.01 4.64 -0.33
CA LEU A 37 -3.75 3.83 0.64
C LEU A 37 -2.97 3.68 1.95
N ALA A 38 -1.68 3.39 1.87
CA ALA A 38 -0.82 3.28 3.04
C ALA A 38 -0.71 4.63 3.78
N GLY A 39 -0.50 5.73 3.06
CA GLY A 39 -0.41 7.07 3.63
C GLY A 39 -1.70 7.51 4.31
N ALA A 40 -2.85 7.31 3.66
CA ALA A 40 -4.16 7.59 4.23
C ALA A 40 -4.45 6.71 5.45
N GLY A 41 -4.11 5.41 5.38
CA GLY A 41 -4.24 4.49 6.50
C GLY A 41 -3.39 4.90 7.70
N LEU A 42 -2.14 5.29 7.48
CA LEU A 42 -1.26 5.78 8.54
C LEU A 42 -1.74 7.10 9.13
N ALA A 43 -2.23 8.03 8.31
CA ALA A 43 -2.80 9.29 8.80
C ALA A 43 -4.05 9.05 9.65
N GLY A 44 -4.95 8.17 9.20
CA GLY A 44 -6.13 7.78 9.97
C GLY A 44 -5.78 7.06 11.27
N ALA A 45 -4.81 6.15 11.24
CA ALA A 45 -4.30 5.51 12.44
C ALA A 45 -3.71 6.52 13.41
N ALA A 46 -2.91 7.47 12.93
CA ALA A 46 -2.35 8.54 13.76
C ALA A 46 -3.43 9.39 14.43
N GLU A 47 -4.52 9.69 13.75
CA GLU A 47 -5.65 10.41 14.33
C GLU A 47 -6.39 9.59 15.40
N VAL A 48 -6.65 8.30 15.13
CA VAL A 48 -7.34 7.40 16.09
C VAL A 48 -6.47 7.12 17.33
N LEU A 49 -5.16 7.06 17.15
CA LEU A 49 -4.18 6.83 18.21
C LEU A 49 -3.78 8.12 18.95
N ASP A 50 -4.21 9.30 18.50
CA ASP A 50 -3.97 10.55 19.21
C ASP A 50 -4.88 10.65 20.45
N THR A 51 -4.29 10.53 21.63
CA THR A 51 -4.98 10.66 22.92
C THR A 51 -5.14 12.11 23.38
N ARG A 52 -4.67 13.08 22.59
CA ARG A 52 -4.73 14.51 22.95
C ARG A 52 -6.13 15.07 22.77
N LEU A 53 -6.66 15.63 23.85
CA LEU A 53 -7.91 16.40 23.83
C LEU A 53 -7.60 17.85 23.44
N ARG A 54 -7.98 18.27 22.23
CA ARG A 54 -7.71 19.62 21.70
C ARG A 54 -8.93 20.55 21.78
N SER A 55 -10.14 19.98 21.90
CA SER A 55 -11.39 20.74 21.94
C SER A 55 -12.03 20.72 23.33
N ARG A 56 -12.73 21.82 23.67
CA ARG A 56 -13.54 21.95 24.89
C ARG A 56 -14.53 20.79 25.04
N ASN A 57 -15.24 20.48 23.95
CA ASN A 57 -16.21 19.37 23.94
C ASN A 57 -15.55 18.01 24.21
N GLN A 58 -14.33 17.79 23.68
CA GLN A 58 -13.60 16.54 23.94
C GLN A 58 -13.25 16.42 25.43
N PHE A 59 -12.83 17.52 26.05
CA PHE A 59 -12.56 17.59 27.49
C PHE A 59 -13.81 17.33 28.33
N GLU A 60 -14.89 18.06 28.09
CA GLU A 60 -16.15 17.91 28.84
C GLU A 60 -16.73 16.50 28.69
N ASN A 61 -16.64 15.90 27.50
CA ASN A 61 -17.12 14.54 27.28
C ASN A 61 -16.28 13.47 28.00
N ALA A 62 -14.96 13.67 28.08
CA ALA A 62 -14.03 12.75 28.72
C ALA A 62 -14.09 12.85 30.26
N THR A 63 -14.16 14.07 30.82
CA THR A 63 -14.14 14.29 32.27
C THR A 63 -15.53 14.38 32.90
N LYS A 64 -16.59 14.58 32.11
CA LYS A 64 -17.97 14.85 32.56
C LYS A 64 -18.10 16.12 33.40
N VAL A 65 -17.14 17.04 33.32
CA VAL A 65 -17.13 18.32 34.04
C VAL A 65 -17.11 19.48 33.04
N PRO A 66 -17.92 20.54 33.23
CA PRO A 66 -17.91 21.69 32.34
C PRO A 66 -16.58 22.46 32.39
N VAL A 67 -16.07 22.86 31.24
CA VAL A 67 -14.84 23.64 31.11
C VAL A 67 -15.17 25.12 31.31
N ILE A 68 -14.59 25.71 32.36
CA ILE A 68 -14.95 27.04 32.87
C ILE A 68 -14.09 28.15 32.25
N ALA A 69 -12.86 27.84 31.82
CA ALA A 69 -11.97 28.78 31.14
C ALA A 69 -10.97 28.05 30.24
N ARG A 70 -10.52 28.71 29.16
CA ARG A 70 -9.41 28.27 28.31
C ARG A 70 -8.30 29.31 28.38
N PHE A 71 -7.12 28.92 28.86
CA PHE A 71 -5.93 29.77 28.77
C PHE A 71 -5.31 29.61 27.39
N VAL A 72 -5.02 30.73 26.72
CA VAL A 72 -4.27 30.77 25.45
C VAL A 72 -3.05 31.63 25.72
N ALA A 73 -1.87 31.03 25.63
CA ALA A 73 -0.59 31.74 25.68
C ALA A 73 -0.22 32.23 24.28
#